data_AF-A0A0G2FNL9-F1
#
_entry.id   AF-A0A0G2FNL9-F1
#
_cell.length_a   1.000
_cell.length_b   1.000
_cell.length_c   1.000
_cell.angle_alpha   90.00
_cell.angle_beta   90.00
_cell.angle_gamma   90.00
#
_symmetry.space_group_name_H-M   'P 1'
#
loop_
_entity.id
_entity.type
_entity.pdbx_description
1 polymer ?
#
loop_
_entity_poly.entity_id
_entity_poly.type
_entity_poly.pdbx_seq_one_letter_code
_entity_poly.pdbx_strand_id
1 'polypeptide(L)'
;MATTQLPSHPMFDVMFDVRSKMDRVRALEADKQRTSAEFDAAQQNLQDVKSRGEDPTDADIERVHKAMMDRTKTRLAIMSIMQDIGNQSDTIFMLRDDYEKYCNEVRKSMKPGDKPPPMASQVMKEIAEVMDLLKTDE
;
A
#
# COMPACT_ATOMS: atom_id res chain seq x y z
N MET A 1 -26.44 -25.88 5.19
CA MET A 1 -25.08 -26.08 4.68
C MET A 1 -24.14 -25.81 5.84
N ALA A 2 -23.36 -26.80 6.27
CA ALA A 2 -22.37 -26.59 7.32
C ALA A 2 -21.25 -25.73 6.72
N THR A 3 -21.17 -24.46 7.11
CA THR A 3 -19.95 -23.67 6.95
C THR A 3 -18.91 -24.31 7.84
N THR A 4 -18.13 -25.23 7.29
CA THR A 4 -16.95 -25.78 7.94
C THR A 4 -16.00 -24.61 8.15
N GLN A 5 -16.06 -23.99 9.33
CA GLN A 5 -15.11 -22.97 9.74
C GLN A 5 -13.79 -23.73 9.98
N LEU A 6 -12.97 -23.78 8.94
CA LEU A 6 -11.60 -24.30 9.04
C LEU A 6 -10.89 -23.56 10.19
N PRO A 7 -10.10 -24.25 11.02
CA PRO A 7 -9.39 -23.60 12.11
C PRO A 7 -8.55 -22.42 11.58
N SER A 8 -8.82 -21.22 12.08
CA SER A 8 -8.15 -20.01 11.63
C SER A 8 -6.70 -20.02 12.11
N HIS A 9 -5.77 -20.34 11.21
CA HIS A 9 -4.35 -20.17 11.46
C HIS A 9 -4.04 -18.67 11.68
N PRO A 10 -3.20 -18.28 12.66
CA PRO A 10 -2.85 -16.87 12.92
C PRO A 10 -2.31 -16.11 11.70
N MET A 11 -1.72 -16.84 10.74
CA MET A 11 -1.29 -16.29 9.45
C MET A 11 -2.43 -15.65 8.65
N PHE A 12 -3.69 -16.10 8.78
CA PHE A 12 -4.80 -15.51 8.04
C PHE A 12 -5.00 -14.03 8.38
N ASP A 13 -4.97 -13.70 9.67
CA ASP A 13 -5.16 -12.32 10.13
C ASP A 13 -4.01 -11.43 9.66
N VAL A 14 -2.78 -11.94 9.75
CA VAL A 14 -1.58 -11.23 9.28
C VAL A 14 -1.63 -10.99 7.77
N MET A 15 -2.00 -12.01 6.98
CA MET A 15 -2.12 -11.87 5.53
C MET A 15 -3.24 -10.92 5.11
N PHE A 16 -4.37 -10.95 5.81
CA PHE A 16 -5.50 -10.06 5.53
C PHE A 16 -5.14 -8.60 5.83
N ASP A 17 -4.52 -8.35 6.98
CA ASP A 17 -4.09 -7.02 7.39
C ASP A 17 -3.03 -6.45 6.42
N VAL A 18 -2.01 -7.25 6.07
CA VAL A 18 -1.00 -6.84 5.08
C VAL A 18 -1.64 -6.53 3.73
N ARG A 19 -2.54 -7.38 3.22
CA ARG A 19 -3.25 -7.11 1.95
C ARG A 19 -4.07 -5.82 1.98
N SER A 20 -4.81 -5.59 3.06
CA SER A 20 -5.56 -4.34 3.23
C SER A 20 -4.64 -3.11 3.23
N LYS A 21 -3.44 -3.24 3.81
CA LYS A 21 -2.41 -2.19 3.76
C LYS A 21 -1.85 -2.01 2.35
N MET A 22 -1.59 -3.09 1.62
CA MET A 22 -1.14 -3.03 0.22
C MET A 22 -2.14 -2.28 -0.67
N ASP A 23 -3.43 -2.59 -0.53
CA ASP A 23 -4.49 -1.93 -1.29
C ASP A 23 -4.57 -0.45 -0.95
N ARG A 24 -4.37 -0.08 0.32
CA ARG A 24 -4.26 1.32 0.75
C ARG A 24 -3.03 2.02 0.16
N VAL A 25 -1.87 1.35 0.09
CA VAL A 25 -0.67 1.90 -0.58
C VAL A 25 -0.95 2.16 -2.06
N ARG A 26 -1.57 1.22 -2.77
CA ARG A 26 -1.94 1.39 -4.19
C ARG A 26 -2.86 2.60 -4.39
N ALA A 27 -3.84 2.78 -3.51
CA ALA A 27 -4.73 3.94 -3.55
C ALA A 27 -3.97 5.26 -3.29
N LEU A 28 -3.05 5.27 -2.31
CA LEU A 28 -2.22 6.43 -2.01
C LEU A 28 -1.23 6.76 -3.13
N GLU A 29 -0.70 5.76 -3.83
CA GLU A 29 0.15 5.95 -5.01
C GLU A 29 -0.64 6.58 -6.17
N ALA A 30 -1.89 6.19 -6.37
CA ALA A 30 -2.76 6.89 -7.33
C ALA A 30 -3.01 8.35 -6.90
N ASP A 31 -3.23 8.61 -5.61
CA ASP A 31 -3.36 9.97 -5.06
C ASP A 31 -2.06 10.77 -5.13
N LYS A 32 -0.89 10.12 -5.10
CA LYS A 32 0.41 10.77 -5.24
C LYS A 32 0.59 11.39 -6.62
N GLN A 33 0.12 10.74 -7.68
CA GLN A 33 0.12 11.32 -9.02
C GLN A 33 -0.75 12.59 -9.08
N ARG A 34 -1.93 12.54 -8.46
CA ARG A 34 -2.85 13.68 -8.37
C ARG A 34 -2.24 14.85 -7.59
N THR A 35 -1.72 14.61 -6.39
CA THR A 35 -1.09 15.65 -5.56
C THR A 35 0.20 16.21 -6.16
N SER A 36 0.93 15.42 -6.95
CA SER A 36 2.09 15.91 -7.70
C SER A 36 1.68 16.85 -8.83
N ALA A 37 0.64 16.48 -9.61
CA ALA A 37 0.10 17.36 -10.65
C ALA A 37 -0.47 18.67 -10.08
N GLU A 38 -1.15 18.61 -8.93
CA GLU A 38 -1.65 19.80 -8.22
C GLU A 38 -0.51 20.72 -7.77
N PHE A 39 0.60 20.15 -7.28
CA PHE A 39 1.79 20.90 -6.90
C PHE A 39 2.47 21.54 -8.11
N ASP A 40 2.67 20.80 -9.20
CA ASP A 40 3.28 21.31 -10.42
C ASP A 40 2.44 22.44 -11.04
N ALA A 41 1.11 22.28 -11.07
CA ALA A 41 0.19 23.33 -11.53
C ALA A 41 0.25 24.59 -10.65
N ALA A 42 0.34 24.43 -9.32
CA ALA A 42 0.47 25.56 -8.41
C ALA A 42 1.83 26.27 -8.57
N GLN A 43 2.92 25.50 -8.78
CA GLN A 43 4.23 26.08 -9.08
C GLN A 43 4.25 26.81 -10.42
N GLN A 44 3.64 26.24 -11.47
CA GLN A 44 3.55 26.88 -12.77
C GLN A 44 2.80 28.20 -12.69
N ASN A 45 1.69 28.25 -11.94
CA ASN A 45 0.95 29.49 -11.73
C ASN A 45 1.82 30.58 -11.07
N LEU A 46 2.59 30.24 -10.02
CA LEU A 46 3.54 31.19 -9.42
C LEU A 46 4.61 31.68 -10.42
N GLN A 47 5.09 30.80 -11.29
CA GLN A 47 6.05 31.18 -12.34
C GLN A 47 5.41 32.11 -13.36
N ASP A 48 4.17 31.83 -13.78
CA ASP A 48 3.42 32.64 -14.73
C ASP A 48 3.17 34.05 -14.18
N VAL A 49 2.74 34.18 -12.92
CA VAL A 49 2.54 35.48 -12.24
C VAL A 49 3.84 36.28 -12.24
N LYS A 50 4.95 35.66 -11.80
CA LYS A 50 6.27 36.31 -11.84
C LYS A 50 6.71 36.70 -13.24
N SER A 51 6.43 35.88 -14.26
CA SER A 51 6.81 36.14 -15.65
C SER A 51 6.07 37.34 -16.25
N ARG A 52 4.86 37.64 -15.76
CA ARG A 52 4.07 38.82 -16.14
C ARG A 52 4.56 40.10 -15.45
N GLY A 53 5.53 39.99 -14.54
CA GLY A 53 6.01 41.10 -13.71
C GLY A 53 5.06 41.45 -12.57
N GLU A 54 4.10 40.57 -12.25
CA GLU A 54 3.19 40.70 -11.12
C GLU A 54 3.82 40.07 -9.87
N ASP A 55 3.57 40.66 -8.71
CA ASP A 55 3.94 40.07 -7.44
C ASP A 55 2.94 38.97 -7.06
N PRO A 56 3.39 37.77 -6.65
CA PRO A 56 2.50 36.72 -6.16
C PRO A 56 1.64 37.19 -5.00
N THR A 57 0.36 36.85 -5.03
CA THR A 57 -0.53 37.12 -3.90
C THR A 57 -0.31 36.10 -2.79
N ASP A 58 -0.70 36.44 -1.56
CA ASP A 58 -0.71 35.49 -0.44
C ASP A 58 -1.50 34.22 -0.75
N ALA A 59 -2.58 34.34 -1.54
CA ALA A 59 -3.39 33.20 -1.96
C ALA A 59 -2.64 32.25 -2.92
N ASP A 60 -1.74 32.77 -3.77
CA ASP A 60 -0.93 31.94 -4.67
C ASP A 60 0.16 31.19 -3.89
N ILE A 61 0.76 31.86 -2.91
CA ILE A 61 1.73 31.25 -1.99
C ILE A 61 1.06 30.17 -1.14
N GLU A 62 -0.13 30.45 -0.59
CA GLU A 62 -0.90 29.49 0.22
C GLU A 62 -1.29 28.26 -0.62
N ARG A 63 -1.67 28.43 -1.89
CA ARG A 63 -1.98 27.32 -2.80
C ARG A 63 -0.80 26.38 -2.97
N VAL A 64 0.41 26.91 -3.16
CA VAL A 64 1.63 26.09 -3.29
C VAL A 64 1.98 25.40 -1.98
N HIS A 65 1.92 26.10 -0.84
CA HIS A 65 2.17 25.48 0.46
C HIS A 65 1.18 24.36 0.76
N LYS A 66 -0.11 24.54 0.44
CA LYS A 66 -1.12 23.51 0.62
C LYS A 66 -0.82 22.29 -0.25
N ALA A 67 -0.57 22.48 -1.55
CA ALA A 67 -0.24 21.39 -2.46
C ALA A 67 1.03 20.64 -2.02
N MET A 68 2.05 21.37 -1.55
CA MET A 68 3.26 20.79 -0.97
C MET A 68 2.98 19.96 0.28
N MET A 69 2.12 20.46 1.17
CA MET A 69 1.74 19.76 2.40
C MET A 69 0.97 18.49 2.09
N ASP A 70 0.01 18.53 1.16
CA ASP A 70 -0.81 17.39 0.75
C ASP A 70 0.04 16.29 0.07
N ARG A 71 0.98 16.70 -0.79
CA ARG A 71 1.99 15.81 -1.38
C ARG A 71 2.85 15.14 -0.31
N THR A 72 3.35 15.92 0.65
CA THR A 72 4.19 15.42 1.76
C THR A 72 3.43 14.44 2.64
N LYS A 73 2.18 14.78 2.99
CA LYS A 73 1.30 13.93 3.81
C LYS A 73 1.03 12.59 3.15
N THR A 74 0.79 12.59 1.83
CA THR A 74 0.58 11.37 1.06
C THR A 74 1.83 10.47 1.10
N ARG A 75 3.02 11.05 0.88
CA ARG A 75 4.29 10.30 0.95
C ARG A 75 4.55 9.72 2.35
N LEU A 76 4.32 10.50 3.41
CA LEU A 76 4.48 10.03 4.79
C LEU A 76 3.51 8.90 5.14
N ALA A 77 2.26 8.97 4.66
CA ALA A 77 1.28 7.90 4.86
C ALA A 77 1.72 6.58 4.21
N ILE A 78 2.28 6.64 2.99
CA ILE A 78 2.83 5.47 2.29
C ILE A 78 4.02 4.90 3.09
N MET A 79 4.97 5.74 3.50
CA MET A 79 6.13 5.31 4.28
C MET A 79 5.74 4.63 5.60
N SER A 80 4.75 5.18 6.31
CA SER A 80 4.23 4.61 7.56
C SER A 80 3.64 3.22 7.34
N ILE A 81 2.84 3.03 6.28
CA ILE A 81 2.24 1.72 6.00
C ILE A 81 3.32 0.69 5.62
N MET A 82 4.33 1.11 4.85
CA MET A 82 5.44 0.23 4.48
C MET A 82 6.30 -0.17 5.67
N GLN A 83 6.51 0.74 6.62
CA GLN A 83 7.17 0.41 7.87
C GLN A 83 6.37 -0.63 8.67
N ASP A 84 5.04 -0.48 8.75
CA ASP A 84 4.16 -1.44 9.41
C ASP A 84 4.20 -2.82 8.74
N ILE A 85 4.20 -2.88 7.41
CA ILE A 85 4.36 -4.14 6.65
C ILE A 85 5.73 -4.75 6.94
N GLY A 86 6.79 -3.93 6.96
CA GLY A 86 8.14 -4.37 7.33
C GLY A 86 8.18 -5.01 8.72
N ASN A 87 7.55 -4.39 9.72
CA ASN A 87 7.44 -4.95 11.07
C ASN A 87 6.65 -6.28 11.11
N GLN A 88 5.69 -6.45 10.21
CA GLN A 88 4.92 -7.70 10.11
C GLN A 88 5.66 -8.80 9.32
N SER A 89 6.70 -8.45 8.55
CA SER A 89 7.45 -9.42 7.76
C SER A 89 8.09 -10.51 8.65
N ASP A 90 8.61 -10.14 9.82
CA ASP A 90 9.14 -11.10 10.80
C ASP A 90 8.08 -12.10 11.26
N THR A 91 6.87 -11.62 11.53
CA THR A 91 5.74 -12.48 11.90
C THR A 91 5.34 -13.40 10.75
N ILE A 92 5.35 -12.92 9.51
CA ILE A 92 5.10 -13.74 8.32
C ILE A 92 6.18 -14.83 8.19
N PHE A 93 7.46 -14.49 8.37
CA PHE A 93 8.53 -15.49 8.29
C PHE A 93 8.42 -16.53 9.40
N MET A 94 8.11 -16.12 10.63
CA MET A 94 7.92 -17.04 11.75
C MET A 94 6.74 -18.00 11.53
N LEU A 95 5.63 -17.52 10.96
CA LEU A 95 4.42 -18.32 10.78
C LEU A 95 4.43 -19.13 9.47
N ARG A 96 5.37 -18.88 8.55
CA ARG A 96 5.36 -19.40 7.18
C ARG A 96 5.33 -20.92 7.13
N ASP A 97 6.29 -21.57 7.79
CA ASP A 97 6.49 -23.02 7.65
C ASP A 97 5.32 -23.79 8.26
N ASP A 98 4.80 -23.33 9.40
CA ASP A 98 3.62 -23.93 10.04
C ASP A 98 2.35 -23.69 9.22
N TYR A 99 2.22 -22.51 8.61
CA TYR A 99 1.13 -22.23 7.70
C TYR A 99 1.19 -23.07 6.41
N GLU A 100 2.40 -23.35 5.89
CA GLU A 100 2.58 -24.21 4.74
C GLU A 100 2.18 -25.66 5.04
N LYS A 101 2.55 -26.18 6.22
CA LYS A 101 2.07 -27.48 6.71
C LYS A 101 0.55 -27.50 6.83
N TYR A 102 -0.03 -26.50 7.49
CA TYR A 102 -1.49 -26.34 7.62
C TYR A 102 -2.18 -26.36 6.26
N CYS A 103 -1.68 -25.58 5.30
CA CYS A 103 -2.27 -25.52 3.97
C CYS A 103 -2.21 -26.85 3.23
N ASN A 104 -1.12 -27.60 3.39
CA ASN A 104 -0.97 -28.93 2.79
C ASN A 104 -1.93 -29.95 3.43
N GLU A 105 -2.17 -29.86 4.73
CA GLU A 105 -3.16 -30.70 5.44
C GLU A 105 -4.59 -30.37 5.01
N VAL A 106 -4.93 -29.08 4.91
CA VAL A 106 -6.23 -28.63 4.40
C VAL A 106 -6.44 -29.12 2.97
N ARG A 107 -5.45 -28.94 2.08
CA ARG A 107 -5.56 -29.40 0.68
C ARG A 107 -5.84 -30.90 0.54
N LYS A 108 -5.28 -31.73 1.42
CA LYS A 108 -5.56 -33.19 1.43
C LYS A 108 -7.00 -33.53 1.81
N SER A 109 -7.67 -32.65 2.56
CA SER A 109 -9.03 -32.84 3.05
C SER A 109 -10.09 -32.05 2.28
N MET A 110 -9.68 -31.27 1.26
CA MET A 110 -10.57 -30.47 0.43
C MET A 110 -11.38 -31.31 -0.55
N LYS A 111 -12.63 -30.92 -0.79
CA LYS A 111 -13.47 -31.54 -1.81
C LYS A 111 -13.19 -30.93 -3.18
N PRO A 112 -13.48 -31.67 -4.28
CA PRO A 112 -13.44 -31.10 -5.62
C PRO A 112 -14.33 -29.84 -5.71
N GLY A 113 -13.74 -28.71 -6.07
CA GLY A 113 -14.42 -27.40 -6.19
C GLY A 113 -14.16 -26.44 -5.02
N ASP A 114 -13.58 -26.89 -3.91
CA ASP A 114 -13.19 -26.01 -2.81
C ASP A 114 -11.98 -25.13 -3.21
N LYS A 115 -11.99 -23.85 -2.83
CA LYS A 115 -10.85 -22.94 -3.07
C LYS A 115 -9.77 -23.18 -2.02
N PRO A 116 -8.51 -23.41 -2.43
CA PRO A 116 -7.44 -23.69 -1.48
C PRO A 116 -7.10 -22.45 -0.66
N PRO A 117 -6.60 -22.63 0.57
CA PRO A 117 -6.08 -21.52 1.35
C PRO A 117 -4.93 -20.85 0.58
N PRO A 118 -4.84 -19.51 0.59
CA PRO A 118 -3.76 -18.77 -0.07
C PRO A 118 -2.43 -19.14 0.59
N MET A 119 -1.37 -19.38 -0.18
CA MET A 119 -0.07 -19.75 0.40
C MET A 119 0.63 -18.51 0.96
N ALA A 120 1.46 -18.67 2.01
CA ALA A 120 2.34 -17.58 2.49
C ALA A 120 3.24 -17.02 1.38
N SER A 121 3.68 -17.87 0.45
CA SER A 121 4.46 -17.45 -0.72
C SER A 121 3.73 -16.48 -1.65
N GLN A 122 2.40 -16.54 -1.72
CA GLN A 122 1.60 -15.60 -2.52
C GLN A 122 1.60 -14.21 -1.88
N VAL A 123 1.50 -14.13 -0.56
CA VAL A 123 1.55 -12.84 0.15
C VAL A 123 2.95 -12.24 0.10
N MET A 124 4.00 -13.03 0.22
CA MET A 124 5.37 -12.57 0.01
C MET A 124 5.59 -12.02 -1.41
N LYS A 125 4.95 -12.61 -2.42
CA LYS A 125 4.97 -12.10 -3.80
C LYS A 125 4.25 -10.76 -3.91
N GLU A 126 3.08 -10.61 -3.29
CA GLU A 126 2.32 -9.35 -3.28
C GLU A 126 3.07 -8.22 -2.56
N ILE A 127 3.75 -8.52 -1.44
CA ILE A 127 4.63 -7.57 -0.76
C ILE A 127 5.77 -7.15 -1.71
N ALA A 128 6.41 -8.11 -2.39
CA ALA A 128 7.49 -7.82 -3.33
C ALA A 128 7.01 -6.97 -4.51
N GLU A 129 5.83 -7.24 -5.08
CA GLU A 129 5.24 -6.46 -6.18
C GLU A 129 5.00 -4.99 -5.80
N VAL A 130 4.53 -4.72 -4.59
CA VAL A 130 4.34 -3.32 -4.16
C VAL A 130 5.65 -2.68 -3.74
N MET A 131 6.61 -3.42 -3.17
CA MET A 131 7.95 -2.87 -2.97
C MET A 131 8.60 -2.49 -4.31
N ASP A 132 8.35 -3.25 -5.37
CA ASP A 132 8.82 -2.93 -6.72
C ASP A 132 8.13 -1.67 -7.29
N LEU A 133 6.81 -1.55 -7.13
CA LEU A 133 6.04 -0.35 -7.46
C LEU A 133 6.63 0.93 -6.81
N LEU A 134 7.10 0.81 -5.57
CA LEU A 134 7.69 1.92 -4.82
C LEU A 134 9.16 2.19 -5.17
N LYS A 135 9.86 1.23 -5.79
CA LYS A 135 11.25 1.39 -6.25
C LYS A 135 11.36 2.04 -7.62
N THR A 136 10.33 1.93 -8.46
CA THR A 136 10.31 2.54 -9.80
C THR A 136 10.25 4.08 -9.81
N ASP A 137 10.37 4.73 -8.65
CA ASP A 137 10.39 6.18 -8.46
C ASP A 137 11.81 6.79 -8.36
N GLU A 138 12.84 6.16 -8.95
CA GLU A 138 14.16 6.79 -9.17
C GLU A 138 14.26 7.52 -10.52
#